data_AF-A0A7C8D2B4-F1
#
_entry.id   AF-A0A7C8D2B4-F1
#
_cell.length_a   1.000
_cell.length_b   1.000
_cell.length_c   1.000
_cell.angle_alpha   90.00
_cell.angle_beta   90.00
_cell.angle_gamma   90.00
#
_symmetry.space_group_name_H-M   'P 1'
#
loop_
_entity.id
_entity.type
_entity.pdbx_description
1 polymer ?
#
loop_
_entity_poly.entity_id
_entity_poly.type
_entity_poly.pdbx_seq_one_letter_code
_entity_poly.pdbx_strand_id
1 'polypeptide(L)'
;MEATDVADSSDESDKAWWSFVDSKQFWKWLLIGGIVLNVFTAFTSELGVDTHTHLAEDDDGSLVWGHTRPIDHSASDPTYAPDGGEWDISLAPSSLEEMGVRGLAIALTLLLIGLGGAAYGMFSEGNGRRAAALIAIYPTFIFSTGRAYAEPTIAMFVVVIVLINAKLVAEKGIEYRLAGSFASAICMMGIMML
;
A
#
# COMPACT_ATOMS: atom_id res chain seq x y z
N MET A 1 -12.67 51.64 17.08
CA MET A 1 -13.60 50.59 17.54
C MET A 1 -13.65 49.46 16.50
N GLU A 2 -12.51 49.11 15.89
CA GLU A 2 -12.48 48.33 14.63
C GLU A 2 -11.45 47.18 14.64
N ALA A 3 -10.64 47.06 15.70
CA ALA A 3 -9.61 46.02 15.82
C ALA A 3 -10.10 44.76 16.56
N THR A 4 -11.23 44.81 17.26
CA THR A 4 -11.79 43.68 18.03
C THR A 4 -12.63 42.75 17.18
N ASP A 5 -13.35 43.27 16.18
CA ASP A 5 -14.26 42.46 15.35
C ASP A 5 -13.50 41.54 14.37
N VAL A 6 -12.30 41.93 13.93
CA VAL A 6 -11.48 41.10 13.04
C VAL A 6 -10.89 39.90 13.79
N ALA A 7 -10.43 40.10 15.03
CA ALA A 7 -9.85 39.03 15.85
C ALA A 7 -10.90 37.99 16.31
N ASP A 8 -12.12 38.44 16.62
CA ASP A 8 -13.20 37.54 17.04
C ASP A 8 -13.70 36.68 15.85
N SER A 9 -13.75 37.26 14.65
CA SER A 9 -14.17 36.56 13.43
C SER A 9 -13.20 35.46 12.97
N SER A 10 -11.89 35.65 13.15
CA SER A 10 -10.90 34.61 12.82
C SER A 10 -11.02 33.42 13.76
N ASP A 11 -11.18 33.67 15.05
CA ASP A 11 -11.32 32.64 16.07
C ASP A 11 -12.60 31.80 15.91
N GLU A 12 -13.71 32.41 15.47
CA GLU A 12 -14.95 31.69 15.15
C GLU A 12 -14.80 30.79 13.91
N SER A 13 -14.13 31.31 12.86
CA SER A 13 -13.89 30.55 11.63
C SER A 13 -12.98 29.33 11.87
N ASP A 14 -11.96 29.48 12.70
CA ASP A 14 -11.04 28.41 13.05
C ASP A 14 -11.75 27.31 13.86
N LYS A 15 -12.58 27.70 14.84
CA LYS A 15 -13.40 26.75 15.61
C LYS A 15 -14.38 25.99 14.70
N ALA A 16 -15.00 26.69 13.75
CA ALA A 16 -15.91 26.08 12.78
C ALA A 16 -15.19 25.07 11.87
N TRP A 17 -13.99 25.41 11.40
CA TRP A 17 -13.15 24.51 10.60
C TRP A 17 -12.79 23.23 11.36
N TRP A 18 -12.25 23.35 12.58
CA TRP A 18 -11.85 22.18 13.37
C TRP A 18 -13.04 21.31 13.76
N SER A 19 -14.20 21.91 14.06
CA SER A 19 -15.45 21.17 14.31
C SER A 19 -15.89 20.38 13.07
N PHE A 20 -15.76 20.96 11.89
CA PHE A 20 -16.05 20.27 10.63
C PHE A 20 -15.08 19.11 10.37
N VAL A 21 -13.77 19.34 10.51
CA VAL A 21 -12.74 18.31 10.33
C VAL A 21 -12.89 17.16 11.32
N ASP A 22 -13.28 17.44 12.57
CA ASP A 22 -13.51 16.39 13.56
C ASP A 22 -14.77 15.57 13.32
N SER A 23 -15.66 16.03 12.42
CA SER A 23 -16.90 15.33 12.10
C SER A 23 -16.65 13.95 11.49
N LYS A 24 -17.48 12.98 11.87
CA LYS A 24 -17.41 11.61 11.31
C LYS A 24 -17.69 11.59 9.81
N GLN A 25 -18.54 12.51 9.35
CA GLN A 25 -18.94 12.67 7.95
C GLN A 25 -17.77 13.12 7.09
N PHE A 26 -16.95 14.07 7.55
CA PHE A 26 -15.75 14.51 6.84
C PHE A 26 -14.82 13.34 6.54
N TRP A 27 -14.43 12.58 7.58
CA TRP A 27 -13.55 11.43 7.42
C TRP A 27 -14.16 10.28 6.59
N LYS A 28 -15.48 10.09 6.67
CA LYS A 28 -16.18 9.12 5.82
C LYS A 28 -16.08 9.51 4.34
N TRP A 29 -16.37 10.77 4.01
CA TRP A 29 -16.29 11.24 2.63
C TRP A 29 -14.86 11.30 2.11
N LEU A 30 -13.90 11.65 2.95
CA LEU A 30 -12.48 11.61 2.62
C LEU A 30 -12.03 10.18 2.29
N LEU A 31 -12.44 9.19 3.09
CA LEU A 31 -12.15 7.78 2.81
C LEU A 31 -12.79 7.31 1.49
N ILE A 32 -14.07 7.63 1.26
CA ILE A 32 -14.75 7.28 0.01
C ILE A 32 -14.03 7.94 -1.17
N GLY A 33 -13.69 9.22 -1.06
CA GLY A 33 -12.95 9.96 -2.09
C GLY A 33 -11.58 9.34 -2.38
N GLY A 34 -10.82 8.97 -1.35
CA GLY A 34 -9.55 8.28 -1.50
C GLY A 34 -9.67 6.92 -2.18
N ILE A 35 -10.67 6.11 -1.81
CA ILE A 35 -10.94 4.83 -2.46
C ILE A 35 -11.28 5.02 -3.94
N VAL A 36 -12.21 5.93 -4.25
CA VAL A 36 -12.59 6.24 -5.64
C VAL A 36 -11.38 6.72 -6.44
N LEU A 37 -10.51 7.53 -5.84
CA LEU A 37 -9.29 8.02 -6.48
C LEU A 37 -8.30 6.88 -6.80
N ASN A 38 -8.10 5.92 -5.89
CA ASN A 38 -7.27 4.74 -6.15
C ASN A 38 -7.84 3.89 -7.30
N VAL A 39 -9.16 3.69 -7.33
CA VAL A 39 -9.80 2.95 -8.43
C VAL A 39 -9.64 3.72 -9.74
N PHE A 40 -9.90 5.03 -9.74
CA PHE A 40 -9.79 5.85 -10.93
C PHE A 40 -8.36 5.85 -11.50
N THR A 41 -7.35 5.98 -10.63
CA THR A 41 -5.94 5.95 -11.04
C THR A 41 -5.51 4.58 -11.55
N ALA A 42 -6.00 3.48 -10.98
CA ALA A 42 -5.76 2.12 -11.45
C ALA A 42 -6.30 1.85 -12.87
N PHE A 43 -7.27 2.62 -13.36
CA PHE A 43 -7.78 2.50 -14.74
C PHE A 43 -7.25 3.56 -15.70
N THR A 44 -6.75 4.69 -15.20
CA THR A 44 -6.27 5.80 -16.05
C THR A 44 -4.76 5.84 -16.21
N SER A 45 -4.03 5.18 -15.31
CA SER A 45 -2.57 5.10 -15.40
C SER A 45 -2.13 3.94 -16.30
N GLU A 46 -0.98 4.13 -16.93
CA GLU A 46 -0.18 3.05 -17.52
C GLU A 46 0.41 2.19 -16.40
N LEU A 47 0.61 0.90 -16.67
CA LEU A 47 1.24 0.03 -15.69
C LEU A 47 2.70 0.45 -15.47
N GLY A 48 3.24 0.07 -14.31
CA GLY A 48 4.64 0.25 -14.00
C GLY A 48 5.53 -0.54 -14.95
N VAL A 49 6.79 -0.10 -15.12
CA VAL A 49 7.79 -0.82 -15.91
C VAL A 49 7.97 -2.25 -15.40
N ASP A 50 8.06 -2.44 -14.09
CA ASP A 50 8.24 -3.75 -13.47
C ASP A 50 7.03 -4.66 -13.78
N THR A 51 5.82 -4.13 -13.63
CA THR A 51 4.56 -4.82 -13.96
C THR A 51 4.47 -5.17 -15.45
N HIS A 52 4.86 -4.26 -16.34
CA HIS A 52 4.90 -4.52 -17.78
C HIS A 52 5.92 -5.58 -18.15
N THR A 53 7.04 -5.63 -17.43
CA THR A 53 8.09 -6.63 -17.65
C THR A 53 7.56 -8.01 -17.29
N HIS A 54 6.91 -8.18 -16.13
CA HIS A 54 6.32 -9.46 -15.74
C HIS A 54 5.17 -9.93 -16.65
N LEU A 55 4.36 -9.00 -17.17
CA LEU A 55 3.31 -9.35 -18.14
C LEU A 55 3.87 -9.75 -19.52
N ALA A 56 5.13 -9.44 -19.81
CA ALA A 56 5.81 -9.80 -21.05
C ALA A 56 6.59 -11.12 -20.96
N GLU A 57 6.60 -11.78 -19.80
CA GLU A 57 7.15 -13.11 -19.60
C GLU A 57 6.36 -14.16 -20.38
N ASP A 58 7.04 -15.17 -20.90
CA ASP A 58 6.42 -16.34 -21.51
C ASP A 58 5.88 -17.32 -20.44
N ASP A 59 5.34 -18.45 -20.89
CA ASP A 59 4.76 -19.49 -20.01
C ASP A 59 5.80 -20.10 -19.06
N ASP A 60 7.10 -19.99 -19.38
CA ASP A 60 8.23 -20.48 -18.58
C ASP A 60 8.79 -19.38 -17.64
N GLY A 61 8.17 -18.19 -17.61
CA GLY A 61 8.60 -17.06 -16.78
C GLY A 61 9.84 -16.35 -17.32
N SER A 62 10.17 -16.55 -18.61
CA SER A 62 11.33 -15.99 -19.27
C SER A 62 10.96 -14.79 -20.14
N LEU A 63 11.84 -13.79 -20.20
CA LEU A 63 11.67 -12.65 -21.10
C LEU A 63 12.19 -13.02 -22.48
N VAL A 64 11.33 -12.98 -23.49
CA VAL A 64 11.66 -13.33 -24.90
C VAL A 64 12.73 -12.44 -25.54
N TRP A 65 13.16 -11.39 -24.84
CA TRP A 65 14.14 -10.40 -25.29
C TRP A 65 15.32 -10.25 -24.31
N GLY A 66 15.45 -11.13 -23.32
CA GLY A 66 16.51 -11.06 -22.31
C GLY A 66 16.17 -10.17 -21.11
N HIS A 67 17.07 -10.13 -20.11
CA HIS A 67 16.90 -9.35 -18.89
C HIS A 67 17.10 -7.82 -19.09
N THR A 68 16.56 -6.99 -18.22
CA THR A 68 16.61 -5.51 -18.34
C THR A 68 17.88 -4.82 -17.84
N ARG A 69 18.81 -5.53 -17.18
CA ARG A 69 19.98 -4.89 -16.53
C ARG A 69 21.00 -4.34 -17.55
N PRO A 70 21.25 -3.02 -17.59
CA PRO A 70 22.14 -2.41 -18.59
C PRO A 70 23.63 -2.73 -18.43
N ILE A 71 24.05 -3.27 -17.27
CA ILE A 71 25.45 -3.56 -16.96
C ILE A 71 25.94 -4.87 -17.58
N ASP A 72 25.03 -5.69 -18.10
CA ASP A 72 25.35 -6.97 -18.70
C ASP A 72 25.38 -6.87 -20.23
N HIS A 73 26.48 -7.30 -20.84
CA HIS A 73 26.61 -7.31 -22.30
C HIS A 73 25.71 -8.36 -22.97
N SER A 74 25.26 -9.38 -22.22
CA SER A 74 24.30 -10.41 -22.64
C SER A 74 22.87 -10.12 -22.19
N ALA A 75 22.58 -8.91 -21.71
CA ALA A 75 21.25 -8.55 -21.20
C ALA A 75 20.12 -8.82 -22.19
N SER A 76 20.33 -8.58 -23.48
CA SER A 76 19.32 -8.80 -24.51
C SER A 76 19.35 -10.20 -25.13
N ASP A 77 20.05 -11.16 -24.53
CA ASP A 77 20.06 -12.55 -24.95
C ASP A 77 19.01 -13.36 -24.15
N PRO A 78 17.94 -13.86 -24.80
CA PRO A 78 16.90 -14.65 -24.14
C PRO A 78 17.44 -15.93 -23.50
N THR A 79 18.53 -16.50 -24.04
CA THR A 79 19.15 -17.72 -23.50
C THR A 79 20.06 -17.48 -22.29
N TYR A 80 20.30 -16.21 -21.98
CA TYR A 80 21.07 -15.75 -20.82
C TYR A 80 20.17 -15.14 -19.73
N ALA A 81 18.88 -14.92 -20.02
CA ALA A 81 17.93 -14.46 -19.02
C ALA A 81 17.82 -15.50 -17.90
N PRO A 82 17.90 -15.10 -16.62
CA PRO A 82 17.56 -16.00 -15.54
C PRO A 82 16.07 -16.36 -15.65
N ASP A 83 15.77 -17.65 -15.63
CA ASP A 83 14.39 -18.13 -15.47
C ASP A 83 13.81 -17.54 -14.18
N GLY A 84 12.52 -17.19 -14.20
CA GLY A 84 11.80 -16.70 -13.02
C GLY A 84 12.10 -17.58 -11.81
N GLY A 85 12.57 -16.98 -10.71
CA GLY A 85 12.99 -17.75 -9.54
C GLY A 85 11.82 -18.55 -8.99
N GLU A 86 12.04 -19.84 -8.69
CA GLU A 86 11.03 -20.76 -8.10
C GLU A 86 10.36 -20.21 -6.81
N TRP A 87 10.94 -19.17 -6.22
CA TRP A 87 10.53 -18.55 -4.95
C TRP A 87 10.08 -17.09 -5.09
N ASP A 88 9.90 -16.59 -6.31
CA ASP A 88 9.46 -15.22 -6.57
C ASP A 88 7.93 -15.10 -6.52
N ILE A 89 7.43 -14.07 -5.86
CA ILE A 89 6.00 -13.76 -5.71
C ILE A 89 5.70 -12.58 -6.63
N SER A 90 5.35 -12.88 -7.88
CA SER A 90 4.90 -11.85 -8.80
C SER A 90 3.52 -11.31 -8.40
N LEU A 91 3.43 -10.00 -8.18
CA LEU A 91 2.16 -9.27 -8.05
C LEU A 91 1.53 -8.93 -9.41
N ALA A 92 2.19 -9.34 -10.50
CA ALA A 92 1.74 -9.16 -11.87
C ALA A 92 1.92 -10.46 -12.68
N PRO A 93 1.39 -11.62 -12.20
CA PRO A 93 1.61 -12.88 -12.89
C PRO A 93 1.00 -12.81 -14.28
N SER A 94 1.73 -13.28 -15.30
CA SER A 94 1.31 -13.30 -16.70
C SER A 94 -0.08 -13.94 -16.90
N SER A 95 -0.43 -14.92 -16.07
CA SER A 95 -1.73 -15.59 -16.04
C SER A 95 -2.94 -14.72 -15.67
N LEU A 96 -2.76 -13.58 -15.00
CA LEU A 96 -3.88 -12.72 -14.56
C LEU A 96 -4.31 -11.68 -15.61
N GLU A 97 -3.57 -11.56 -16.72
CA GLU A 97 -3.73 -10.48 -17.71
C GLU A 97 -3.71 -9.07 -17.07
N GLU A 98 -3.65 -8.02 -17.90
CA GLU A 98 -3.58 -6.64 -17.40
C GLU A 98 -4.76 -6.27 -16.47
N MET A 99 -5.98 -6.70 -16.81
CA MET A 99 -7.17 -6.41 -16.02
C MET A 99 -7.13 -7.08 -14.64
N GLY A 100 -6.63 -8.32 -14.55
CA GLY A 100 -6.51 -9.02 -13.27
C GLY A 100 -5.44 -8.39 -12.38
N VAL A 101 -4.32 -7.96 -12.96
CA VAL A 101 -3.24 -7.25 -12.24
C VAL A 101 -3.75 -5.92 -11.67
N ARG A 102 -4.48 -5.12 -12.45
CA ARG A 102 -5.12 -3.88 -11.96
C ARG A 102 -6.11 -4.17 -10.82
N GLY A 103 -6.91 -5.22 -10.96
CA GLY A 103 -7.84 -5.68 -9.93
C GLY A 103 -7.14 -6.10 -8.63
N LEU A 104 -6.03 -6.84 -8.74
CA LEU A 104 -5.20 -7.27 -7.62
C LEU A 104 -4.57 -6.07 -6.90
N ALA A 105 -4.02 -5.11 -7.64
CA ALA A 105 -3.46 -3.88 -7.07
C ALA A 105 -4.50 -3.09 -6.26
N ILE A 106 -5.71 -2.94 -6.79
CA ILE A 106 -6.82 -2.32 -6.06
C ILE A 106 -7.16 -3.12 -4.80
N ALA A 107 -7.29 -4.44 -4.91
CA ALA A 107 -7.63 -5.30 -3.77
C ALA A 107 -6.60 -5.22 -2.64
N LEU A 108 -5.31 -5.26 -2.97
CA LEU A 108 -4.20 -5.14 -2.01
C LEU A 108 -4.17 -3.76 -1.35
N THR A 109 -4.47 -2.71 -2.11
CA THR A 109 -4.57 -1.34 -1.58
C THR A 109 -5.76 -1.18 -0.63
N LEU A 110 -6.92 -1.75 -0.98
CA LEU A 110 -8.09 -1.77 -0.10
C LEU A 110 -7.81 -2.56 1.18
N LEU A 111 -7.08 -3.66 1.07
CA LEU A 111 -6.64 -4.45 2.22
C LEU A 111 -5.71 -3.62 3.12
N LEU A 112 -4.74 -2.88 2.56
CA LEU A 112 -3.89 -1.97 3.32
C LEU A 112 -4.69 -0.88 4.05
N ILE A 113 -5.64 -0.24 3.36
CA ILE A 113 -6.52 0.79 3.95
C ILE A 113 -7.31 0.20 5.14
N GLY A 114 -7.90 -0.98 4.95
CA GLY A 114 -8.66 -1.67 5.98
C GLY A 114 -7.77 -2.09 7.16
N LEU A 115 -6.61 -2.67 6.86
CA LEU A 115 -5.65 -3.13 7.87
C LEU A 115 -5.09 -1.96 8.67
N GLY A 116 -4.66 -0.87 8.04
CA GLY A 116 -4.16 0.32 8.73
C GLY A 116 -5.23 1.01 9.57
N GLY A 117 -6.48 1.04 9.09
CA GLY A 117 -7.60 1.52 9.87
C GLY A 117 -7.91 0.66 11.09
N ALA A 118 -7.91 -0.66 10.93
CA ALA A 118 -8.08 -1.61 12.04
C ALA A 118 -6.93 -1.52 13.03
N ALA A 119 -5.69 -1.49 12.54
CA ALA A 119 -4.46 -1.38 13.30
C ALA A 119 -4.52 -0.17 14.24
N TYR A 120 -4.76 1.02 13.68
CA TYR A 120 -4.83 2.24 14.48
C TYR A 120 -6.05 2.25 15.40
N GLY A 121 -7.18 1.71 14.95
CA GLY A 121 -8.39 1.59 15.76
C GLY A 121 -8.23 0.70 16.99
N MET A 122 -7.31 -0.27 16.97
CA MET A 122 -6.98 -1.08 18.15
C MET A 122 -6.26 -0.28 19.24
N PHE A 123 -5.45 0.73 18.85
CA PHE A 123 -4.67 1.55 19.80
C PHE A 123 -5.35 2.88 20.14
N SER A 124 -6.28 3.35 19.31
CA SER A 124 -6.96 4.63 19.48
C SER A 124 -8.45 4.48 19.17
N GLU A 125 -9.25 4.45 20.25
CA GLU A 125 -10.68 4.23 20.17
C GLU A 125 -11.37 5.30 19.30
N GLY A 126 -12.10 4.85 18.28
CA GLY A 126 -12.85 5.72 17.36
C GLY A 126 -12.04 6.38 16.24
N ASN A 127 -10.70 6.30 16.25
CA ASN A 127 -9.85 6.98 15.26
C ASN A 127 -9.40 6.12 14.08
N GLY A 128 -9.72 4.83 14.05
CA GLY A 128 -9.32 3.93 12.94
C GLY A 128 -9.78 4.40 11.56
N ARG A 129 -10.96 5.04 11.45
CA ARG A 129 -11.44 5.62 10.18
C ARG A 129 -10.57 6.77 9.69
N ARG A 130 -10.00 7.56 10.59
CA ARG A 130 -9.11 8.67 10.24
C ARG A 130 -7.84 8.12 9.60
N ALA A 131 -7.24 7.10 10.23
CA ALA A 131 -6.08 6.41 9.69
C ALA A 131 -6.36 5.80 8.30
N ALA A 132 -7.48 5.08 8.14
CA ALA A 132 -7.89 4.53 6.86
C ALA A 132 -8.02 5.61 5.77
N ALA A 133 -8.67 6.74 6.10
CA ALA A 133 -8.84 7.84 5.16
C ALA A 133 -7.49 8.46 4.75
N LEU A 134 -6.57 8.66 5.70
CA LEU A 134 -5.24 9.19 5.45
C LEU A 134 -4.42 8.27 4.54
N ILE A 135 -4.45 6.96 4.79
CA ILE A 135 -3.80 5.96 3.93
C ILE A 135 -4.41 6.01 2.52
N ALA A 136 -5.75 6.08 2.40
CA ALA A 136 -6.43 6.09 1.12
C ALA A 136 -6.10 7.31 0.25
N ILE A 137 -5.84 8.48 0.85
CA ILE A 137 -5.46 9.69 0.11
C ILE A 137 -3.96 9.89 -0.03
N TYR A 138 -3.14 8.98 0.51
CA TYR A 138 -1.70 9.16 0.52
C TYR A 138 -1.15 9.06 -0.92
N PRO A 139 -0.45 10.09 -1.42
CA PRO A 139 -0.08 10.17 -2.84
C PRO A 139 0.73 8.98 -3.35
N THR A 140 1.62 8.42 -2.52
CA THR A 140 2.45 7.29 -2.95
C THR A 140 1.60 6.05 -3.18
N PHE A 141 0.58 5.79 -2.34
CA PHE A 141 -0.29 4.64 -2.51
C PHE A 141 -1.17 4.79 -3.75
N ILE A 142 -1.74 5.98 -3.96
CA ILE A 142 -2.50 6.27 -5.19
C ILE A 142 -1.65 6.00 -6.44
N PHE A 143 -0.39 6.46 -6.43
CA PHE A 143 0.54 6.26 -7.53
C PHE A 143 0.91 4.78 -7.74
N SER A 144 1.26 4.08 -6.66
CA SER A 144 1.64 2.67 -6.72
C SER A 144 0.48 1.77 -7.14
N THR A 145 -0.74 2.06 -6.68
CA THR A 145 -1.95 1.33 -7.08
C THR A 145 -2.26 1.59 -8.55
N GLY A 146 -2.11 2.84 -9.01
CA GLY A 146 -2.24 3.20 -10.42
C GLY A 146 -1.34 2.37 -11.34
N ARG A 147 -0.09 2.16 -10.91
CA ARG A 147 0.93 1.43 -11.68
C ARG A 147 1.04 -0.06 -11.37
N ALA A 148 0.22 -0.58 -10.44
CA ALA A 148 0.31 -1.94 -9.92
C ALA A 148 1.71 -2.33 -9.41
N TYR A 149 2.33 -1.42 -8.66
CA TYR A 149 3.59 -1.66 -7.96
C TYR A 149 3.38 -2.33 -6.60
N ALA A 150 4.48 -2.85 -6.03
CA ALA A 150 4.49 -3.64 -4.80
C ALA A 150 4.38 -2.83 -3.49
N GLU A 151 4.50 -1.50 -3.51
CA GLU A 151 4.57 -0.70 -2.28
C GLU A 151 3.36 -0.86 -1.35
N PRO A 152 2.09 -0.96 -1.82
CA PRO A 152 0.96 -1.22 -0.94
C PRO A 152 1.07 -2.56 -0.23
N THR A 153 1.62 -3.58 -0.90
CA THR A 153 1.86 -4.92 -0.36
C THR A 153 2.97 -4.89 0.69
N ILE A 154 4.09 -4.21 0.39
CA ILE A 154 5.19 -4.03 1.35
C ILE A 154 4.69 -3.30 2.60
N ALA A 155 3.96 -2.20 2.42
CA ALA A 155 3.38 -1.44 3.52
C ALA A 155 2.42 -2.29 4.36
N MET A 156 1.64 -3.17 3.73
CA MET A 156 0.74 -4.10 4.42
C MET A 156 1.54 -5.06 5.33
N PHE A 157 2.61 -5.68 4.83
CA PHE A 157 3.48 -6.52 5.65
C PHE A 157 4.10 -5.74 6.82
N VAL A 158 4.56 -4.50 6.59
CA VAL A 158 5.10 -3.65 7.65
C VAL A 158 4.04 -3.36 8.73
N VAL A 159 2.80 -3.06 8.34
CA VAL A 159 1.70 -2.86 9.30
C VAL A 159 1.42 -4.14 10.10
N VAL A 160 1.43 -5.32 9.47
CA VAL A 160 1.29 -6.61 10.16
C VAL A 160 2.41 -6.83 11.17
N ILE A 161 3.68 -6.60 10.78
CA ILE A 161 4.85 -6.70 11.65
C ILE A 161 4.67 -5.80 12.88
N VAL A 162 4.31 -4.53 12.66
CA VAL A 162 4.11 -3.57 13.75
C VAL A 162 2.97 -4.00 14.66
N LEU A 163 1.84 -4.46 14.11
CA LEU A 163 0.69 -4.92 14.90
C LEU A 163 1.03 -6.10 15.79
N ILE A 164 1.70 -7.11 15.22
CA ILE A 164 2.16 -8.30 15.92
C ILE A 164 3.04 -7.88 17.09
N ASN A 165 4.06 -7.05 16.84
CA ASN A 165 4.98 -6.64 17.89
C ASN A 165 4.32 -5.73 18.93
N ALA A 166 3.48 -4.77 18.53
CA ALA A 166 2.83 -3.85 19.43
C ALA A 166 1.84 -4.56 20.38
N LYS A 167 1.07 -5.55 19.88
CA LYS A 167 0.23 -6.38 20.74
C LYS A 167 1.03 -7.30 21.66
N LEU A 168 2.08 -7.93 21.15
CA LEU A 168 2.86 -8.91 21.93
C LEU A 168 3.73 -8.24 23.00
N VAL A 169 4.24 -7.04 22.75
CA VAL A 169 4.94 -6.21 23.75
C VAL A 169 3.99 -5.73 24.84
N ALA A 170 2.74 -5.43 24.50
CA ALA A 170 1.75 -4.94 25.46
C ALA A 170 1.29 -6.03 26.44
N GLU A 171 1.20 -7.29 26.02
CA GLU A 171 0.44 -8.27 26.80
C GLU A 171 1.26 -9.38 27.50
N LYS A 172 2.42 -9.85 27.02
CA LYS A 172 3.03 -11.07 27.62
C LYS A 172 4.56 -11.20 27.52
N GLY A 173 5.10 -12.11 28.35
CA GLY A 173 6.52 -12.40 28.55
C GLY A 173 7.30 -12.94 27.33
N ILE A 174 8.52 -13.43 27.56
CA ILE A 174 9.54 -13.69 26.53
C ILE A 174 9.09 -14.60 25.37
N GLU A 175 8.20 -15.57 25.63
CA GLU A 175 7.67 -16.51 24.63
C GLU A 175 6.88 -15.81 23.51
N TYR A 176 6.12 -14.77 23.85
CA TYR A 176 5.32 -13.99 22.90
C TYR A 176 6.19 -13.06 22.07
N ARG A 177 7.31 -12.59 22.63
CA ARG A 177 8.32 -11.81 21.88
C ARG A 177 9.04 -12.67 20.85
N LEU A 178 9.32 -13.93 21.17
CA LEU A 178 9.89 -14.90 20.22
C LEU A 178 8.91 -15.23 19.10
N ALA A 179 7.65 -15.50 19.43
CA ALA A 179 6.60 -15.74 18.43
C ALA A 179 6.41 -14.53 17.49
N GLY A 180 6.41 -13.31 18.04
CA GLY A 180 6.32 -12.08 17.24
C GLY A 180 7.52 -11.89 16.31
N SER A 181 8.73 -12.22 16.79
CA SER A 181 9.95 -12.18 15.98
C SER A 181 9.89 -13.18 14.82
N PHE A 182 9.40 -14.40 15.07
CA PHE A 182 9.25 -15.42 14.04
C PHE A 182 8.22 -15.02 12.97
N ALA A 183 7.05 -14.53 13.40
CA ALA A 183 6.03 -14.04 12.47
C ALA A 183 6.52 -12.81 11.67
N SER A 184 7.32 -11.95 12.28
CA SER A 184 7.95 -10.82 11.58
C SER A 184 8.96 -11.28 10.54
N ALA A 185 9.76 -12.31 10.85
CA ALA A 185 10.70 -12.90 9.91
C ALA A 185 10.00 -13.50 8.68
N ILE A 186 8.82 -14.13 8.85
CA ILE A 186 8.00 -14.61 7.73
C ILE A 186 7.52 -13.44 6.87
N CYS A 187 7.04 -12.35 7.48
CA CYS A 187 6.60 -11.17 6.74
C CYS A 187 7.77 -10.52 5.97
N MET A 188 8.96 -10.45 6.58
CA MET A 188 10.17 -9.97 5.92
C MET A 188 10.62 -10.87 4.78
N MET A 189 10.50 -12.19 4.94
CA MET A 189 10.76 -13.14 3.87
C MET A 189 9.80 -12.91 2.70
N GLY A 190 8.51 -12.71 2.99
CA GLY A 190 7.53 -12.33 1.97
C GLY A 190 7.91 -11.05 1.23
N ILE A 191 8.36 -10.00 1.93
CA ILE A 191 8.83 -8.76 1.29
C ILE A 191 10.06 -9.01 0.40
N MET A 192 10.98 -9.89 0.80
CA MET A 192 12.19 -10.20 0.02
C MET A 192 11.90 -11.09 -1.20
N MET A 193 10.72 -11.69 -1.27
CA MET A 193 10.24 -12.51 -2.37
C MET A 193 9.32 -11.73 -3.32
N LEU A 194 9.13 -10.41 -3.12
CA LEU A 194 8.34 -9.53 -4.00
C LEU A 194 9.20 -8.80 -5.03
#